data_AF-A0A965Y6B4-F1
#
_entry.id   AF-A0A965Y6B4-F1
#
_cell.length_a   1.000
_cell.length_b   1.000
_cell.length_c   1.000
_cell.angle_alpha   90.00
_cell.angle_beta   90.00
_cell.angle_gamma   90.00
#
_symmetry.space_group_name_H-M   'P 1'
#
loop_
_entity.id
_entity.type
_entity.pdbx_description
1 polymer ?
#
loop_
_entity_poly.entity_id
_entity_poly.type
_entity_poly.pdbx_seq_one_letter_code
_entity_poly.pdbx_strand_id
1 'polypeptide(L)' 'MRQRTLLEQAIFNAGLTVSAVAKRLGRNIPGVNETVKGTRKGTKPMAMELAEFLGGDVTDFFDERMMAK' A
#
# COMPACT_ATOMS: atom_id res chain seq x y z
N MET A 1 11.32 -14.98 -10.28
CA MET A 1 11.21 -13.63 -9.66
C MET A 1 9.82 -13.50 -9.09
N ARG A 2 9.64 -13.06 -7.83
CA ARG A 2 8.29 -12.74 -7.31
C ARG A 2 7.79 -11.47 -8.00
N GLN A 3 6.57 -11.49 -8.53
CA GLN A 3 5.94 -10.32 -9.13
C GLN A 3 5.63 -9.31 -8.01
N ARG A 4 6.08 -8.06 -8.16
CA ARG A 4 5.76 -6.96 -7.24
C ARG A 4 4.32 -6.54 -7.43
N THR A 5 3.65 -6.13 -6.36
CA THR A 5 2.31 -5.52 -6.46
C THR A 5 2.41 -4.12 -7.06
N LEU A 6 1.32 -3.59 -7.61
CA LEU A 6 1.26 -2.21 -8.13
C LEU A 6 1.67 -1.19 -7.06
N LEU A 7 1.25 -1.41 -5.81
CA LEU A 7 1.60 -0.55 -4.68
C LEU A 7 3.09 -0.65 -4.32
N GLU A 8 3.67 -1.85 -4.30
CA GLU A 8 5.10 -2.04 -4.07
C GLU A 8 5.93 -1.36 -5.17
N GLN A 9 5.46 -1.43 -6.42
CA GLN A 9 6.09 -0.76 -7.56
C GLN A 9 6.01 0.76 -7.45
N ALA A 10 4.88 1.31 -7.02
CA ALA A 10 4.71 2.75 -6.82
C ALA A 10 5.59 3.31 -5.70
N ILE A 11 5.67 2.61 -4.57
CA ILE A 11 6.59 2.96 -3.46
C ILE A 11 8.03 2.96 -3.95
N PHE A 12 8.42 1.94 -4.71
CA PHE A 12 9.76 1.85 -5.29
C PHE A 12 10.05 2.98 -6.29
N ASN A 13 9.11 3.30 -7.18
CA ASN A 13 9.25 4.37 -8.16
C ASN A 13 9.33 5.76 -7.50
N ALA A 14 8.69 5.95 -6.35
CA ALA A 14 8.83 7.14 -5.52
C ALA A 14 10.19 7.25 -4.79
N GLY A 15 11.08 6.26 -4.96
CA GLY A 15 12.37 6.21 -4.26
C GLY A 15 12.23 5.94 -2.76
N LEU A 16 11.12 5.34 -2.33
CA LEU A 16 10.81 5.08 -0.93
C LEU A 16 10.92 3.60 -0.59
N THR A 17 11.05 3.32 0.70
CA THR A 17 10.93 1.97 1.26
C THR A 17 9.61 1.84 2.02
N VAL A 18 9.09 0.62 2.14
CA VAL A 18 7.89 0.33 2.96
C VAL A 18 8.04 0.82 4.40
N SER A 19 9.25 0.72 4.97
CA SER A 19 9.55 1.24 6.31
C SER A 19 9.51 2.77 6.39
N ALA A 20 9.98 3.47 5.36
CA ALA A 20 9.89 4.93 5.29
C ALA A 20 8.44 5.40 5.18
N VAL A 21 7.62 4.70 4.37
CA VAL A 21 6.18 4.97 4.25
C VAL A 21 5.47 4.73 5.58
N ALA A 22 5.72 3.59 6.23
CA ALA A 22 5.14 3.28 7.54
C ALA A 22 5.50 4.35 8.59
N LYS A 23 6.76 4.80 8.63
CA LYS A 23 7.22 5.86 9.53
C LYS A 23 6.51 7.19 9.26
N ARG A 24 6.31 7.56 7.99
CA ARG A 24 5.62 8.81 7.61
C ARG A 24 4.13 8.77 7.94
N LEU A 25 3.48 7.63 7.77
CA LEU A 25 2.07 7.44 8.10
C LEU A 25 1.81 7.18 9.60
N GLY A 26 2.86 7.06 10.43
CA GLY A 26 2.70 6.68 11.84
C GLY A 26 2.11 5.28 12.03
N ARG A 27 2.31 4.38 11.06
CA ARG A 27 1.78 3.01 11.06
C ARG A 27 2.86 1.99 11.37
N ASN A 28 2.45 0.78 11.78
CA ASN A 28 3.39 -0.31 12.00
C ASN A 28 3.92 -0.85 10.66
N ILE A 29 5.21 -1.19 10.61
CA ILE A 29 5.84 -1.70 9.39
C ILE A 29 5.20 -3.02 8.92
N PRO A 30 4.89 -3.99 9.81
CA PRO A 30 4.28 -5.25 9.38
C PRO A 30 2.93 -5.05 8.69
N GLY A 31 2.04 -4.20 9.23
CA GLY A 31 0.72 -3.97 8.66
C GLY A 31 0.75 -3.23 7.32
N VAL A 32 1.67 -2.28 7.15
CA VAL A 32 1.89 -1.63 5.85
C VAL A 32 2.44 -2.65 4.85
N ASN A 33 3.41 -3.49 5.25
CA ASN A 33 3.98 -4.52 4.39
C ASN A 33 2.94 -5.57 3.95
N GLU A 34 2.06 -5.99 4.86
CA GLU A 34 0.95 -6.90 4.55
C GLU A 34 -0.07 -6.27 3.59
N THR A 35 -0.33 -4.97 3.74
CA THR A 35 -1.23 -4.21 2.85
C THR A 35 -0.61 -4.05 1.47
N VAL A 36 0.67 -3.67 1.40
CA VAL A 36 1.44 -3.57 0.15
C VAL A 36 1.46 -4.90 -0.59
N LYS A 37 1.61 -6.02 0.12
CA LYS A 37 1.63 -7.37 -0.48
C LYS A 37 0.23 -7.92 -0.80
N GLY A 38 -0.84 -7.22 -0.42
CA GLY A 38 -2.21 -7.72 -0.55
C GLY A 38 -2.51 -8.99 0.25
N THR A 39 -1.66 -9.35 1.23
CA THR A 39 -1.82 -10.58 2.04
C THR A 39 -2.81 -10.37 3.19
N ARG A 40 -2.96 -9.13 3.63
CA ARG A 40 -4.08 -8.71 4.48
C ARG A 40 -5.13 -8.13 3.55
N LYS A 41 -6.42 -8.42 3.78
CA LYS A 41 -7.49 -7.52 3.35
C LYS A 41 -7.17 -6.18 4.01
N GLY A 42 -6.42 -5.32 3.33
CA GLY A 42 -6.10 -3.99 3.81
C GLY A 42 -7.42 -3.36 4.18
N THR A 43 -7.57 -2.94 5.43
CA THR A 43 -8.76 -2.18 5.78
C THR A 43 -8.77 -0.98 4.83
N LYS A 44 -9.91 -0.75 4.16
CA LYS A 44 -10.09 0.35 3.20
C LYS A 44 -9.39 1.67 3.61
N PRO A 45 -9.35 2.07 4.91
CA PRO A 45 -8.59 3.24 5.36
C PRO A 45 -7.08 3.20 5.06
N MET A 46 -6.39 2.08 5.28
CA MET A 46 -4.93 2.00 5.06
C MET A 46 -4.57 2.04 3.58
N ALA A 47 -5.41 1.44 2.73
CA ALA A 47 -5.29 1.52 1.29
C ALA A 47 -5.42 2.97 0.79
N MET A 48 -6.42 3.69 1.30
CA MET A 48 -6.64 5.10 0.99
C MET A 48 -5.48 5.99 1.47
N GLU A 49 -5.00 5.80 2.71
CA GLU A 49 -3.84 6.54 3.25
C GLU A 49 -2.59 6.34 2.38
N LEU A 50 -2.36 5.13 1.87
CA LEU A 50 -1.22 4.83 1.03
C LEU A 50 -1.36 5.44 -0.37
N ALA A 51 -2.55 5.39 -0.95
CA ALA A 51 -2.82 6.00 -2.26
C ALA A 51 -2.67 7.53 -2.21
N GLU A 52 -3.26 8.17 -1.20
CA GLU A 52 -3.13 9.62 -0.96
C GLU A 52 -1.66 10.01 -0.77
N PHE A 53 -0.92 9.25 0.03
CA PHE A 53 0.50 9.48 0.27
C PHE A 53 1.35 9.38 -1.00
N LEU A 54 1.00 8.48 -1.92
CA LEU A 54 1.67 8.30 -3.21
C LEU A 54 1.15 9.26 -4.29
N GLY A 55 0.14 10.09 -3.98
CA GLY A 55 -0.46 11.03 -4.91
C GLY A 55 -1.31 10.38 -6.01
N GLY A 56 -1.88 9.20 -5.76
CA GLY A 56 -2.74 8.47 -6.71
C GLY A 56 -4.12 8.14 -6.13
N ASP A 57 -5.00 7.56 -6.95
CA ASP A 57 -6.29 7.07 -6.49
C ASP A 57 -6.14 5.67 -5.87
N VAL A 58 -6.98 5.35 -4.88
CA VAL A 58 -7.00 4.02 -4.28
C VAL A 58 -7.36 2.93 -5.29
N THR A 59 -8.13 3.26 -6.34
CA THR A 59 -8.43 2.32 -7.44
C THR A 59 -7.22 1.99 -8.31
N ASP A 60 -6.18 2.83 -8.31
CA ASP A 60 -4.96 2.57 -9.09
C ASP A 60 -4.12 1.44 -8.49
N PHE A 61 -4.32 1.14 -7.20
CA PHE A 61 -3.51 0.19 -6.45
C PHE A 61 -4.29 -0.99 -5.87
N PHE A 62 -5.61 -0.86 -5.74
CA PHE A 62 -6.45 -1.85 -5.09
C PHE A 62 -7.67 -2.16 -5.97
N ASP A 63 -7.81 -3.43 -6.37
CA ASP A 63 -9.04 -3.91 -7.01
C ASP A 63 -10.23 -3.79 -6.03
N GLU A 64 -11.43 -3.48 -6.55
CA GLU A 64 -12.67 -3.42 -5.74
C GLU A 64 -12.91 -4.70 -4.91
N ARG A 65 -12.42 -5.86 -5.39
CA ARG A 65 -12.47 -7.14 -4.69
C ARG A 65 -11.67 -7.15 -3.38
N MET A 66 -10.60 -6.34 -3.28
CA MET A 66 -9.82 -6.16 -2.06
C MET A 66 -10.45 -5.15 -1.09
N MET A 67 -11.40 -4.33 -1.55
CA MET A 67 -12.12 -3.33 -0.74
C MET A 67 -13.43 -3.85 -0.13
N ALA A 68 -13.78 -5.12 -0.36
CA ALA A 68 -15.02 -5.71 0.13
C ALA A 68 -14.96 -6.06 1.63
N LYS A 69 -15.55 -5.14 2.41
CA LYS A 69 -15.91 -5.11 3.85
C LYS A 69 -14.78 -5.22 4.87
#